data_AF-A0A1Q3TDB2-F1
#
_entry.id   AF-A0A1Q3TDB2-F1
#
_cell.length_a   1.000
_cell.length_b   1.000
_cell.length_c   1.000
_cell.angle_alpha   90.00
_cell.angle_beta   90.00
_cell.angle_gamma   90.00
#
_symmetry.space_group_name_H-M   'P 1'
#
loop_
_entity.id
_entity.type
_entity.pdbx_description
1 polymer ?
#
loop_
_entity_poly.entity_id
_entity_poly.type
_entity_poly.pdbx_seq_one_letter_code
_entity_poly.pdbx_strand_id
1 'polypeptide(L)'
;MKQLNEMNAPGKAILLYQLFADEIPGFLSMLRGMCQFIRRNNGSNFDWEKQLCTYDEWIALAYNIEQRLKKHQTLMANHATLFAEQLFNDKLAIFTAYYLLTHANFSLREQPKFKQAITLFFF
;
A
#
# COMPACT_ATOMS: atom_id res chain seq x y z
N MET A 1 7.09 -8.80 -21.47
CA MET A 1 6.30 -8.40 -20.28
C MET A 1 4.97 -9.15 -20.33
N LYS A 2 4.42 -9.56 -19.17
CA LYS A 2 3.05 -10.12 -19.11
C LYS A 2 2.02 -9.02 -19.36
N GLN A 3 0.85 -9.38 -19.86
CA GLN A 3 -0.26 -8.42 -19.98
C GLN A 3 -0.78 -8.04 -18.58
N LEU A 4 -1.29 -6.82 -18.41
CA LEU A 4 -1.70 -6.30 -17.09
C LEU A 4 -2.74 -7.18 -16.38
N ASN A 5 -3.68 -7.75 -17.14
CA ASN A 5 -4.71 -8.68 -16.68
C ASN A 5 -4.17 -10.03 -16.21
N GLU A 6 -2.97 -10.42 -16.63
CA GLU A 6 -2.29 -11.66 -16.23
C GLU A 6 -1.29 -11.45 -15.07
N MET A 7 -1.08 -10.20 -14.64
CA MET A 7 -0.17 -9.86 -13.56
C MET A 7 -0.83 -10.07 -12.19
N ASN A 8 -0.10 -10.69 -11.27
CA ASN A 8 -0.47 -10.74 -9.86
C ASN A 8 -0.17 -9.39 -9.18
N ALA A 9 -0.66 -9.22 -7.94
CA ALA A 9 -0.49 -7.97 -7.19
C ALA A 9 0.99 -7.52 -7.04
N PRO A 10 1.96 -8.40 -6.71
CA PRO A 10 3.37 -8.01 -6.69
C PRO A 10 3.88 -7.51 -8.05
N GLY A 11 3.53 -8.19 -9.15
CA GLY A 11 3.92 -7.77 -10.49
C GLY A 11 3.38 -6.38 -10.82
N LYS A 12 2.11 -6.12 -10.52
CA LYS A 12 1.48 -4.79 -10.72
C LYS A 12 2.13 -3.71 -9.85
N ALA A 13 2.51 -4.05 -8.62
CA ALA A 13 3.21 -3.13 -7.71
C ALA A 13 4.61 -2.77 -8.22
N ILE A 14 5.36 -3.72 -8.78
CA ILE A 14 6.66 -3.45 -9.43
C ILE A 14 6.47 -2.47 -10.59
N LEU A 15 5.48 -2.71 -11.45
CA LEU A 15 5.19 -1.84 -12.59
C LEU A 15 4.81 -0.42 -12.11
N LEU A 16 3.95 -0.31 -11.11
CA LEU A 16 3.57 0.97 -10.52
C LEU A 16 4.81 1.72 -9.98
N TYR A 17 5.65 1.02 -9.23
CA TYR A 17 6.89 1.58 -8.69
C TYR A 17 7.76 2.15 -9.81
N GLN A 18 7.97 1.40 -10.88
CA GLN A 18 8.82 1.82 -12.00
C GLN A 18 8.28 3.07 -12.70
N LEU A 19 6.96 3.24 -12.75
CA LEU A 19 6.31 4.40 -13.37
C LEU A 19 6.31 5.64 -12.46
N PHE A 20 6.31 5.46 -11.13
CA PHE A 20 6.09 6.53 -10.15
C PHE A 20 7.00 6.40 -8.92
N ALA A 21 8.30 6.16 -9.13
CA ALA A 21 9.25 5.90 -8.06
C ALA A 21 9.32 7.05 -7.03
N ASP A 22 9.15 8.30 -7.49
CA ASP A 22 9.21 9.50 -6.65
C ASP A 22 8.09 9.58 -5.61
N GLU A 23 6.95 8.91 -5.85
CA GLU A 23 5.81 8.88 -4.92
C GLU A 23 6.01 7.85 -3.79
N ILE A 24 6.86 6.84 -4.01
CA ILE A 24 6.97 5.70 -3.10
C ILE A 24 7.48 6.09 -1.70
N PRO A 25 8.51 6.96 -1.53
CA PRO A 25 8.96 7.36 -0.20
C PRO A 25 7.87 8.09 0.61
N GLY A 26 7.09 8.94 -0.05
CA GLY A 26 5.96 9.66 0.54
C GLY A 26 4.87 8.68 0.99
N PHE A 27 4.51 7.75 0.10
CA PHE A 27 3.56 6.69 0.40
C PHE A 27 4.00 5.83 1.59
N LEU A 28 5.24 5.34 1.62
CA LEU A 28 5.74 4.49 2.70
C LEU A 28 5.70 5.20 4.07
N SER A 29 5.96 6.50 4.08
CA SER A 29 5.89 7.32 5.29
C SER A 29 4.44 7.48 5.77
N MET A 30 3.51 7.74 4.85
CA MET A 30 2.08 7.82 5.16
C MET A 30 1.55 6.48 5.66
N LEU A 31 1.86 5.38 4.96
CA LEU A 31 1.43 4.03 5.32
C LEU A 31 1.87 3.65 6.73
N ARG A 32 3.14 3.94 7.09
CA ARG A 32 3.63 3.72 8.46
C ARG A 32 2.84 4.52 9.48
N GLY A 33 2.52 5.78 9.19
CA GLY A 33 1.68 6.63 10.03
C GLY A 33 0.30 6.03 10.25
N MET A 34 -0.35 5.54 9.19
CA MET A 34 -1.67 4.89 9.29
C MET A 34 -1.61 3.59 10.09
N CYS A 35 -0.60 2.74 9.89
CA CYS A 35 -0.43 1.53 10.70
C CYS A 35 -0.26 1.86 12.20
N GLN A 36 0.49 2.92 12.53
CA GLN A 36 0.64 3.38 13.91
C GLN A 36 -0.65 3.95 14.48
N PHE A 37 -1.42 4.67 13.67
CA PHE A 37 -2.72 5.22 14.05
C PHE A 37 -3.71 4.09 14.37
N ILE A 38 -3.85 3.09 13.49
CA ILE A 38 -4.71 1.91 13.70
C ILE A 38 -4.31 1.20 15.00
N ARG A 39 -3.00 0.97 15.22
CA ARG A 39 -2.51 0.29 16.42
C ARG A 39 -2.86 1.05 17.72
N ARG A 40 -2.81 2.38 17.70
CA ARG A 40 -3.16 3.22 18.87
C ARG A 40 -4.66 3.29 19.14
N ASN A 41 -5.47 3.11 18.09
CA ASN A 41 -6.94 3.23 18.14
C ASN A 41 -7.64 1.87 17.99
N ASN A 42 -7.00 0.79 18.41
CA ASN A 42 -7.40 -0.60 18.16
C ASN A 42 -8.73 -1.05 18.82
N GLY A 43 -9.54 -0.13 19.36
CA GLY A 43 -10.90 -0.39 19.87
C GLY A 43 -11.99 0.48 19.24
N SER A 44 -11.63 1.38 18.33
CA SER A 44 -12.56 2.28 17.65
C SER A 44 -12.57 1.93 16.16
N ASN A 45 -13.73 1.49 15.66
CA ASN A 45 -13.91 1.02 14.27
C ASN A 45 -13.90 2.15 13.22
N PHE A 46 -13.22 3.27 13.53
CA PHE A 46 -13.37 4.56 12.85
C PHE A 46 -12.92 4.55 11.38
N ASP A 47 -11.92 3.72 11.06
CA ASP A 47 -11.35 3.61 9.70
C ASP A 47 -11.73 2.29 8.99
N TRP A 48 -12.58 1.46 9.60
CA TRP A 48 -12.98 0.18 8.99
C TRP A 48 -14.28 0.35 8.20
N GLU A 49 -14.16 0.82 6.97
CA GLU A 49 -15.27 0.78 6.00
C GLU A 49 -15.37 -0.62 5.39
N LYS A 50 -16.19 -1.53 5.95
CA LYS A 50 -16.58 -2.85 5.39
C LYS A 50 -15.61 -3.38 4.31
N GLN A 51 -14.35 -3.57 4.67
CA GLN A 51 -13.31 -3.97 3.73
C GLN A 51 -13.41 -5.47 3.46
N LEU A 52 -12.66 -5.98 2.47
CA LEU A 52 -12.64 -7.41 2.08
C LEU A 52 -12.15 -8.37 3.18
N CYS A 53 -11.91 -7.88 4.40
CA CYS A 53 -11.54 -8.67 5.56
C CYS A 53 -12.22 -8.14 6.84
N THR A 54 -12.25 -8.98 7.86
CA THR A 54 -12.74 -8.62 9.20
C THR A 54 -11.88 -7.51 9.83
N TYR A 55 -12.43 -6.84 10.85
CA TYR A 55 -11.70 -5.81 11.60
C TYR A 55 -10.42 -6.35 12.25
N ASP A 56 -10.48 -7.53 12.86
CA ASP A 56 -9.32 -8.16 13.50
C ASP A 56 -8.22 -8.51 12.47
N GLU A 57 -8.62 -9.01 11.30
CA GLU A 57 -7.70 -9.22 10.19
C GLU A 57 -7.08 -7.90 9.71
N TRP A 58 -7.85 -6.82 9.64
CA TRP A 58 -7.36 -5.49 9.25
C TRP A 58 -6.30 -4.98 10.23
N ILE A 59 -6.53 -5.11 11.53
CA ILE A 59 -5.53 -4.77 12.56
C ILE A 59 -4.28 -5.63 12.40
N ALA A 60 -4.45 -6.94 12.19
CA ALA A 60 -3.32 -7.85 12.00
C ALA A 60 -2.47 -7.49 10.78
N LEU A 61 -3.10 -7.11 9.67
CA LEU A 61 -2.42 -6.61 8.46
C LEU A 61 -1.66 -5.33 8.74
N ALA A 62 -2.28 -4.36 9.42
CA ALA A 62 -1.63 -3.11 9.82
C ALA A 62 -0.38 -3.36 10.68
N TYR A 63 -0.46 -4.27 11.65
CA TYR A 63 0.68 -4.64 12.48
C TYR A 63 1.79 -5.30 11.66
N ASN A 64 1.44 -6.25 10.77
CA ASN A 64 2.41 -6.94 9.91
C ASN A 64 3.16 -5.95 9.02
N ILE A 65 2.43 -5.04 8.36
CA ILE A 65 3.00 -3.99 7.51
C ILE A 65 3.88 -3.04 8.32
N GLU A 66 3.47 -2.62 9.52
CA GLU A 66 4.29 -1.77 10.40
C GLU A 66 5.65 -2.42 10.70
N GLN A 67 5.66 -3.73 10.98
CA GLN A 67 6.89 -4.46 11.27
C GLN A 67 7.81 -4.55 10.05
N ARG A 68 7.24 -4.74 8.85
CA ARG A 68 8.01 -4.74 7.59
C ARG A 68 8.57 -3.37 7.27
N LEU A 69 7.80 -2.31 7.46
CA LEU A 69 8.23 -0.92 7.30
C LEU A 69 9.37 -0.58 8.28
N LYS A 70 9.24 -0.95 9.56
CA LYS A 70 10.32 -0.74 10.55
C LYS A 70 11.66 -1.35 10.12
N LYS A 71 11.63 -2.51 9.48
CA LYS A 71 12.83 -3.24 9.07
C LYS A 71 13.38 -2.80 7.71
N HIS A 72 12.50 -2.48 6.75
CA HIS A 72 12.87 -2.41 5.34
C HIS A 72 12.47 -1.10 4.64
N GLN A 73 11.86 -0.12 5.31
CA GLN A 73 11.33 1.10 4.66
C GLN A 73 12.34 1.78 3.72
N THR A 74 13.58 2.04 4.19
CA THR A 74 14.61 2.70 3.36
C THR A 74 15.02 1.85 2.15
N LEU A 75 15.05 0.52 2.29
CA LEU A 75 15.36 -0.38 1.18
C LEU A 75 14.20 -0.45 0.20
N MET A 76 12.95 -0.53 0.69
CA MET A 76 11.75 -0.53 -0.15
C MET A 76 11.64 0.77 -0.96
N ALA A 77 12.07 1.91 -0.43
CA ALA A 77 12.10 3.18 -1.13
C ALA A 77 13.09 3.24 -2.31
N ASN A 78 13.98 2.25 -2.44
CA ASN A 78 14.98 2.18 -3.51
C ASN A 78 14.88 0.90 -4.36
N HIS A 79 14.05 -0.08 -3.96
CA HIS A 79 13.98 -1.39 -4.59
C HIS A 79 12.54 -1.84 -4.84
N ALA A 80 12.10 -1.74 -6.10
CA ALA A 80 10.75 -2.10 -6.54
C ALA A 80 10.33 -3.53 -6.16
N THR A 81 11.23 -4.51 -6.33
CA THR A 81 10.94 -5.91 -6.00
C THR A 81 10.70 -6.08 -4.50
N LEU A 82 11.55 -5.50 -3.66
CA LEU A 82 11.38 -5.58 -2.21
C LEU A 82 10.10 -4.87 -1.75
N PHE A 83 9.78 -3.71 -2.33
CA PHE A 83 8.51 -3.03 -2.09
C PHE A 83 7.30 -3.93 -2.37
N ALA A 84 7.30 -4.58 -3.53
CA ALA A 84 6.21 -5.46 -3.94
C ALA A 84 6.11 -6.73 -3.08
N GLU A 85 7.22 -7.40 -2.79
CA GLU A 85 7.24 -8.61 -1.96
C GLU A 85 6.82 -8.35 -0.52
N GLN A 86 7.20 -7.20 0.03
CA GLN A 86 6.90 -6.87 1.42
C GLN A 86 5.47 -6.35 1.61
N LEU A 87 4.89 -5.66 0.63
CA LEU A 87 3.62 -4.97 0.82
C LEU A 87 2.45 -5.51 -0.02
N PHE A 88 2.72 -6.29 -1.08
CA PHE A 88 1.70 -6.77 -2.01
C PHE A 88 1.60 -8.30 -2.08
N ASN A 89 2.17 -9.02 -1.11
CA ASN A 89 1.97 -10.46 -1.03
C ASN A 89 0.64 -10.80 -0.34
N ASP A 90 -0.11 -11.73 -0.91
CA ASP A 90 -1.39 -12.23 -0.39
C ASP A 90 -2.38 -11.10 0.01
N LYS A 91 -2.96 -11.20 1.22
CA LYS A 91 -3.91 -10.22 1.77
C LYS A 91 -3.29 -8.84 2.04
N LEU A 92 -1.96 -8.71 2.08
CA LEU A 92 -1.31 -7.40 2.26
C LEU A 92 -1.59 -6.49 1.06
N ALA A 93 -1.76 -7.05 -0.14
CA ALA A 93 -2.05 -6.29 -1.34
C ALA A 93 -3.33 -5.45 -1.21
N ILE A 94 -4.38 -6.00 -0.57
CA ILE A 94 -5.65 -5.30 -0.38
C ILE A 94 -5.44 -4.08 0.51
N PHE A 95 -4.81 -4.28 1.67
CA PHE A 95 -4.53 -3.21 2.63
C PHE A 95 -3.65 -2.12 2.01
N THR A 96 -2.56 -2.53 1.37
CA THR A 96 -1.60 -1.60 0.78
C THR A 96 -2.23 -0.84 -0.39
N ALA A 97 -2.97 -1.50 -1.29
CA ALA A 97 -3.63 -0.83 -2.41
C ALA A 97 -4.68 0.19 -1.95
N TYR A 98 -5.45 -0.11 -0.89
CA TYR A 98 -6.38 0.85 -0.29
C TYR A 98 -5.65 2.11 0.15
N TYR A 99 -4.60 1.99 0.97
CA TYR A 99 -3.86 3.17 1.44
C TYR A 99 -3.07 3.86 0.35
N LEU A 100 -2.69 3.15 -0.71
CA LEU A 100 -2.04 3.75 -1.86
C LEU A 100 -3.02 4.66 -2.63
N LEU A 101 -4.29 4.23 -2.78
CA LEU A 101 -5.35 5.08 -3.32
C LEU A 101 -5.66 6.26 -2.38
N THR A 102 -5.73 6.05 -1.07
CA THR A 102 -5.85 7.11 -0.06
C THR A 102 -4.71 8.13 -0.22
N HIS A 103 -3.47 7.68 -0.37
CA HIS A 103 -2.32 8.54 -0.56
C HIS A 103 -2.47 9.41 -1.82
N ALA A 104 -2.86 8.81 -2.93
CA ALA A 104 -3.06 9.53 -4.18
C ALA A 104 -4.22 10.54 -4.14
N ASN A 105 -5.21 10.35 -3.26
CA ASN A 105 -6.32 11.27 -3.07
C ASN A 105 -5.99 12.47 -2.17
N PHE A 106 -5.10 12.28 -1.18
CA PHE A 106 -4.77 13.29 -0.17
C PHE A 106 -3.37 13.90 -0.33
N SER A 107 -2.61 13.46 -1.34
CA SER A 107 -1.31 14.09 -1.66
C SER A 107 -1.52 15.55 -2.07
N LEU A 108 -0.73 16.44 -1.47
CA LEU A 108 -0.72 17.88 -1.81
C LEU A 108 -0.27 18.12 -3.26
N ARG A 109 0.44 17.16 -3.86
CA ARG A 109 0.74 17.16 -5.29
C ARG A 109 -0.35 16.39 -6.00
N GLU A 110 -1.21 17.10 -6.72
CA GLU A 110 -2.13 16.44 -7.65
C GLU A 110 -1.31 15.67 -8.69
N GLN A 111 -1.41 14.34 -8.66
CA GLN A 111 -0.86 13.47 -9.68
C GLN A 111 -1.95 12.58 -10.27
N PRO A 112 -2.75 13.11 -11.21
CA PRO A 112 -3.86 12.38 -11.80
C PRO A 112 -3.44 11.04 -12.40
N LYS A 113 -2.25 10.99 -13.02
CA LYS A 113 -1.70 9.77 -13.63
C LYS A 113 -1.37 8.68 -12.60
N PHE A 114 -0.84 9.07 -11.43
CA PHE A 114 -0.55 8.11 -10.37
C PHE A 114 -1.85 7.49 -9.87
N LYS A 115 -2.84 8.33 -9.52
CA LYS A 115 -4.18 7.86 -9.12
C LYS A 115 -4.82 6.94 -10.16
N GLN A 116 -4.78 7.32 -11.44
CA GLN A 116 -5.33 6.51 -12.53
C GLN A 116 -4.64 5.14 -12.65
N ALA A 117 -3.31 5.09 -12.53
CA ALA A 117 -2.57 3.83 -12.57
C ALA A 117 -2.95 2.92 -11.40
N ILE A 118 -3.12 3.47 -10.20
CA ILE A 118 -3.56 2.72 -9.02
C ILE A 118 -4.93 2.11 -9.25
N THR A 119 -5.89 2.91 -9.72
CA THR A 119 -7.22 2.43 -10.06
C THR A 119 -7.11 1.32 -11.09
N LEU A 120 -6.46 1.55 -12.24
CA LEU A 120 -6.34 0.55 -13.30
C LEU A 120 -5.66 -0.76 -12.85
N PHE A 121 -4.72 -0.70 -11.91
CA PHE A 121 -3.94 -1.88 -11.53
C PHE A 121 -4.65 -2.69 -10.45
N PHE A 122 -5.31 -2.07 -9.49
CA PHE A 122 -5.80 -2.74 -8.28
C PHE A 122 -7.32 -2.72 -8.10
N PHE A 123 -8.07 -1.95 -8.90
CA PHE A 123 -9.51 -1.75 -8.78
C PHE A 123 -10.23 -1.87 -10.14
#